data_AF-A0A519R960-F1
#
_entry.id   AF-A0A519R960-F1
#
_cell.length_a   1.000
_cell.length_b   1.000
_cell.length_c   1.000
_cell.angle_alpha   90.00
_cell.angle_beta   90.00
_cell.angle_gamma   90.00
#
_symmetry.space_group_name_H-M   'P 1'
#
loop_
_entity.id
_entity.type
_entity.pdbx_description
1 polymer ?
#
loop_
_entity_poly.entity_id
_entity_poly.type
_entity_poly.pdbx_seq_one_letter_code
_entity_poly.pdbx_strand_id
1 'polypeptide(L)' 'MLNNKCPKCGHYTRILYYTFRAPRSKDITSWNVAQYLVGKGFLYQEIYGLDGEIVDYPETMEEAQIFAKLFKNQAYDA' A
#
# COMPACT_ATOMS: atom_id res chain seq x y z
N MET A 1 10.82 5.34 14.49
CA MET A 1 9.72 4.45 14.03
C MET A 1 9.05 3.84 15.25
N LEU A 2 7.74 3.98 15.41
CA LEU A 2 6.99 3.31 16.47
C LEU A 2 6.91 1.81 16.13
N ASN A 3 7.73 1.01 16.80
CA ASN A 3 7.76 -0.44 16.67
C ASN A 3 6.56 -1.08 17.40
N ASN A 4 5.37 -0.92 16.83
CA ASN A 4 4.16 -1.52 17.36
C ASN A 4 4.12 -3.00 16.95
N LYS A 5 4.72 -3.85 17.78
CA LYS A 5 4.68 -5.30 17.63
C LYS A 5 3.32 -5.81 18.13
N CYS A 6 2.61 -6.58 17.33
CA CYS A 6 1.35 -7.19 17.73
C CYS A 6 1.59 -8.17 18.89
N PRO A 7 0.91 -8.04 20.03
CA PRO A 7 1.12 -8.92 21.19
C PRO A 7 0.61 -10.34 20.96
N LYS A 8 -0.26 -10.58 19.96
CA LYS A 8 -0.80 -11.91 19.65
C LYS A 8 0.06 -12.72 18.70
N CYS A 9 0.55 -12.09 17.62
CA CYS A 9 1.29 -12.79 16.56
C CYS A 9 2.76 -12.37 16.44
N GLY A 10 3.19 -11.34 17.17
CA GLY A 10 4.58 -10.89 17.15
C GLY A 10 5.00 -10.12 15.88
N HIS A 11 4.11 -9.92 14.91
CA HIS A 11 4.42 -9.15 13.70
C HIS A 11 4.38 -7.64 13.97
N TYR A 12 5.17 -6.87 13.23
CA TYR A 12 5.13 -5.41 13.27
C TYR A 12 3.93 -4.88 12.50
N THR A 13 3.20 -3.93 13.08
CA THR A 13 2.16 -3.20 12.36
C THR A 13 2.80 -2.14 11.47
N ARG A 14 2.20 -1.89 10.31
CA ARG A 14 2.50 -0.72 9.47
C ARG A 14 1.37 0.29 9.64
N ILE A 15 1.73 1.56 9.78
CA ILE A 15 0.76 2.67 9.78
C ILE A 15 0.52 3.04 8.32
N LEU A 16 -0.75 3.09 7.93
CA LEU A 16 -1.18 3.49 6.59
C LEU A 16 -1.69 4.93 6.63
N TYR A 17 -1.64 5.62 5.50
CA TYR A 17 -2.15 6.97 5.34
C TYR A 17 -3.68 7.05 5.52
N TYR A 18 -4.18 8.24 5.86
CA TYR A 18 -5.61 8.49 6.14
C TYR A 18 -6.54 8.23 4.94
N THR A 19 -5.99 8.24 3.73
CA THR A 19 -6.64 7.92 2.45
C THR A 19 -6.91 6.43 2.29
N PHE A 20 -6.21 5.56 3.04
CA PHE A 20 -6.44 4.12 2.97
C PHE A 20 -7.88 3.78 3.35
N ARG A 21 -8.59 3.13 2.44
CA ARG A 21 -9.91 2.55 2.68
C ARG A 21 -9.75 1.05 2.77
N ALA A 22 -9.86 0.51 3.98
CA ALA A 22 -9.77 -0.91 4.21
C ALA A 22 -10.82 -1.66 3.37
N PRO A 23 -10.41 -2.65 2.55
CA PRO A 23 -11.35 -3.47 1.82
C PRO A 23 -12.30 -4.22 2.74
N ARG A 24 -13.42 -4.71 2.18
CA ARG A 24 -14.33 -5.59 2.93
C ARG A 24 -13.57 -6.83 3.40
N SER A 25 -13.88 -7.33 4.59
CA SER A 25 -13.15 -8.46 5.19
C SER A 25 -13.13 -9.74 4.35
N LYS A 26 -14.16 -9.95 3.52
CA LYS A 26 -14.28 -11.11 2.62
C LYS A 26 -13.65 -10.89 1.24
N ASP A 27 -13.22 -9.67 0.92
CA ASP A 27 -12.63 -9.33 -0.38
C ASP A 27 -11.12 -9.62 -0.36
N ILE A 28 -10.81 -10.91 -0.49
CA ILE A 28 -9.43 -11.41 -0.42
C ILE A 28 -8.57 -10.84 -1.55
N THR A 29 -9.16 -10.60 -2.73
CA THR A 29 -8.43 -10.05 -3.88
C THR A 29 -7.90 -8.65 -3.57
N SER A 30 -8.76 -7.76 -3.08
CA SER A 30 -8.36 -6.40 -2.70
C SER A 30 -7.36 -6.40 -1.54
N TRP A 31 -7.52 -7.31 -0.56
CA TRP A 31 -6.54 -7.46 0.52
C TRP A 31 -5.17 -7.91 0.03
N ASN A 32 -5.11 -8.81 -0.95
CA ASN A 32 -3.85 -9.24 -1.55
C ASN A 32 -3.14 -8.09 -2.28
N VAL A 33 -3.89 -7.25 -2.99
CA VAL A 33 -3.36 -6.05 -3.65
C VAL A 33 -2.79 -5.06 -2.62
N ALA A 34 -3.56 -4.76 -1.57
CA ALA A 34 -3.12 -3.89 -0.48
C ALA A 34 -1.85 -4.42 0.20
N GLN A 35 -1.81 -5.73 0.51
CA GLN A 35 -0.65 -6.36 1.13
C GLN A 35 0.59 -6.30 0.22
N TYR A 36 0.42 -6.52 -1.08
CA TYR A 36 1.50 -6.42 -2.05
C TYR A 36 2.10 -5.00 -2.08
N LEU A 37 1.25 -3.98 -2.20
CA LEU A 37 1.67 -2.58 -2.27
C LEU A 37 2.37 -2.11 -0.99
N VAL A 38 1.82 -2.46 0.17
CA VAL A 38 2.44 -2.17 1.48
C VAL A 38 3.80 -2.85 1.58
N GLY A 39 3.92 -4.10 1.11
CA GLY A 39 5.19 -4.82 1.03
C GLY A 39 6.20 -4.21 0.05
N LYS A 40 5.75 -3.33 -0.86
CA LYS A 40 6.60 -2.55 -1.77
C LYS A 40 6.89 -1.14 -1.25
N GLY A 41 6.44 -0.78 -0.06
CA GLY A 41 6.67 0.54 0.54
C GLY A 41 5.58 1.58 0.22
N PHE A 42 4.49 1.19 -0.43
CA PHE A 42 3.35 2.07 -0.66
C PHE A 42 2.35 1.94 0.49
N LEU A 43 2.28 2.97 1.32
CA LEU A 43 1.45 3.03 2.53
C LEU A 43 0.15 3.81 2.29
N TYR A 44 -0.31 3.87 1.03
CA TYR A 44 -1.46 4.65 0.57
C TYR A 44 -1.27 6.18 0.66
N GLN A 45 -0.03 6.66 0.73
CA GLN A 45 0.26 8.09 0.54
C GLN A 45 -0.17 8.57 -0.85
N GLU A 46 -0.35 9.88 -1.02
CA GLU A 46 -0.55 10.48 -2.34
C GLU A 46 0.62 10.15 -3.26
N ILE A 47 0.31 9.67 -4.46
CA ILE A 47 1.29 9.38 -5.51
C ILE A 47 1.02 10.34 -6.65
N TYR A 48 2.06 11.05 -7.07
CA TYR A 48 1.95 12.05 -8.12
C TYR A 48 2.39 11.48 -9.46
N GLY A 49 1.56 11.67 -10.48
CA GLY A 49 1.87 11.33 -11.85
C GLY A 49 2.83 12.34 -12.49
N LEU A 50 3.00 12.24 -13.81
CA LEU A 50 3.97 13.06 -14.53
C LEU A 50 3.49 14.51 -14.70
N ASP A 51 2.18 14.73 -14.74
CA ASP A 51 1.54 16.05 -14.82
C ASP A 51 1.21 16.64 -13.44
N GLY A 52 1.60 15.97 -12.35
CA GLY A 52 1.40 16.42 -10.98
C GLY A 52 0.00 16.13 -10.42
N GLU A 53 -0.79 15.36 -11.16
CA GLU A 53 -2.06 14.79 -10.77
C GLU A 53 -1.89 13.67 -9.72
N ILE A 54 -2.89 13.51 -8.85
CA ILE A 54 -2.91 12.41 -7.88
C ILE A 54 -3.38 11.15 -8.61
N VAL A 55 -2.56 10.11 -8.56
CA VAL A 55 -2.83 8.81 -9.18
C VAL A 55 -3.56 7.91 -8.19
N ASP A 56 -4.63 7.29 -8.66
CA ASP A 56 -5.38 6.31 -7.87
C ASP A 56 -4.57 5.02 -7.66
N TYR A 57 -4.82 4.39 -6.51
CA TYR A 57 -4.25 3.09 -6.21
C TYR A 57 -4.93 1.99 -7.04
N PRO A 58 -4.17 0.97 -7.47
CA PRO A 58 -4.67 -0.07 -8.34
C PRO A 58 -5.63 -1.03 -7.62
N GLU A 59 -6.57 -1.60 -8.36
CA GLU A 59 -7.57 -2.53 -7.83
C GLU A 59 -7.23 -3.99 -8.14
N THR A 60 -6.42 -4.22 -9.17
CA THR A 60 -6.00 -5.57 -9.56
C THR A 60 -4.51 -5.81 -9.28
N MET A 61 -4.14 -7.09 -9.14
CA MET A 61 -2.74 -7.46 -8.90
C MET A 61 -1.82 -7.11 -10.09
N GLU A 62 -2.34 -7.17 -11.31
CA GLU A 62 -1.58 -6.80 -12.52
C GLU A 62 -1.25 -5.30 -12.50
N GLU A 63 -2.26 -4.47 -12.28
CA GLU A 63 -2.08 -3.02 -12.12
C GLU A 63 -1.15 -2.70 -10.95
N ALA A 64 -1.26 -3.41 -9.83
CA ALA A 64 -0.38 -3.24 -8.67
C ALA A 64 1.10 -3.47 -8.99
N GLN A 65 1.40 -4.48 -9.81
CA GLN A 65 2.77 -4.75 -10.23
C GLN A 65 3.31 -3.67 -11.17
N ILE A 66 2.46 -3.12 -12.05
CA ILE A 66 2.83 -2.02 -12.95
C ILE A 66 3.04 -0.74 -12.13
N PHE A 67 2.08 -0.39 -11.29
CA PHE A 67 2.12 0.76 -10.39
C PHE A 67 3.39 0.76 -9.54
N ALA A 68 3.72 -0.37 -8.90
CA ALA A 68 4.89 -0.48 -8.04
C ALA A 68 6.22 -0.31 -8.79
N LYS A 69 6.25 -0.61 -10.09
CA LYS A 69 7.42 -0.36 -10.95
C LYS A 69 7.51 1.11 -11.36
N LEU A 70 6.39 1.70 -11.78
CA LEU A 70 6.32 3.08 -12.27
C LEU A 70 6.65 4.09 -11.16
N PHE A 71 6.08 3.90 -9.97
CA PHE A 71 6.18 4.86 -8.87
C PHE A 71 7.14 4.43 -7.77
N LYS A 72 8.10 3.54 -8.09
CA LYS A 72 9.06 2.99 -7.11
C LYS A 72 9.82 4.08 -6.33
N ASN A 73 10.10 5.22 -6.95
CA ASN A 73 10.80 6.36 -6.35
C ASN A 73 9.96 7.13 -5.31
N GLN A 74 8.65 6.90 -5.28
CA GLN A 74 7.71 7.50 -4.31
C GLN A 74 7.32 6.51 -3.19
N ALA A 75 7.85 5.28 -3.22
CA ALA A 75 7.68 4.31 -2.14
C ALA A 75 8.59 4.65 -0.95
N TYR A 76 8.12 4.37 0.26
CA TYR A 76 8.96 4.42 1.45
C TYR A 76 9.91 3.22 1.49
N ASP A 77 11.03 3.36 2.21
CA ASP A 77 11.90 2.25 2.54
C ASP A 77 11.09 1.18 3.31
N ALA A 78 10.91 0.01 2.66
CA ALA A 78 10.04 -1.07 3.14
C ALA A 78 10.70 -1.95 4.22
#